data_AF-A0A416CHY6-F1
#
_entry.id   AF-A0A416CHY6-F1
#
_cell.length_a   1.000
_cell.length_b   1.000
_cell.length_c   1.000
_cell.angle_alpha   90.00
_cell.angle_beta   90.00
_cell.angle_gamma   90.00
#
_symmetry.space_group_name_H-M   'P 1'
#
loop_
_entity.id
_entity.type
_entity.pdbx_description
1 polymer ?
#
loop_
_entity_poly.entity_id
_entity_poly.type
_entity_poly.pdbx_seq_one_letter_code
_entity_poly.pdbx_strand_id
1 'polypeptide(L)'
;MNRILKKFLQRGVDLSPVGVELREDNTNYFCTPKGASVFGWAGIDGIHFCFIRGFGEMVFSVSPMNTSPDYVHPVAENFTDFLRLILACGDVAAVEQAWMWNEAQFEAFLNENPTTQEQQQTLSEISEKMNLLPMEQPWTYIKNLQSSFDYSQIKYTEDYYDNDMTSEAELVAPEWKVYFDGDFWGHRGKDRAGKEIKLDKQFDWAGYHWVIPAAYSCSKGLVVDFCMRVDSESIRDFMKKWNLDWENDSCENFTREQQMQMEWENPLCFNFKPCLKLNEKILQTTHGCAVSFNPCLPDGVINELEAKWAIDHYGLDSTYGWVICRDVFPWGTKHHPEINKLFLTMEQQPGQVPGSHFKVHAPGDSFMFSHPVSGITHTLTVQEIEQQTVPQNSFGSDRWIYPTHYIAMSYTLTPEPMENISVFDCDESDRPIEVTPDDHSFRPVGSSSCFVVGVIGGADGPTAVIYGTNSQEKLHAACSALHFEPVGDDVEWRIVFNVTQFDKETFPII
;
A
#
# COMPACT_ATOMS: atom_id res chain seq x y z
N MET A 1 -19.93 -3.25 -30.85
CA MET A 1 -20.80 -2.26 -30.18
C MET A 1 -22.26 -2.57 -30.54
N ASN A 2 -23.09 -2.86 -29.54
CA ASN A 2 -24.49 -3.25 -29.69
C ASN A 2 -25.33 -2.14 -30.37
N ARG A 3 -26.27 -2.49 -31.26
CA ARG A 3 -27.08 -1.54 -32.04
C ARG A 3 -28.02 -0.70 -31.17
N ILE A 4 -28.53 -1.27 -30.08
CA ILE A 4 -29.41 -0.61 -29.12
C ILE A 4 -28.58 0.30 -28.20
N LEU A 5 -27.44 -0.15 -27.69
CA LEU A 5 -26.51 0.73 -26.97
C LEU A 5 -26.10 1.94 -27.82
N LYS A 6 -25.77 1.74 -29.09
CA LYS A 6 -25.44 2.85 -30.00
C LYS A 6 -26.61 3.82 -30.20
N LYS A 7 -27.84 3.32 -30.30
CA LYS A 7 -29.05 4.16 -30.36
C LYS A 7 -29.31 4.90 -29.05
N PHE A 8 -29.00 4.27 -27.91
CA PHE A 8 -29.12 4.86 -26.58
C PHE A 8 -28.12 6.02 -26.42
N LEU A 9 -26.84 5.79 -26.72
CA LEU A 9 -25.79 6.82 -26.70
C LEU A 9 -26.14 8.01 -27.62
N GLN A 10 -26.74 7.76 -28.79
CA GLN A 10 -27.20 8.83 -29.69
C GLN A 10 -28.34 9.69 -29.12
N ARG A 11 -29.07 9.21 -28.12
CA ARG A 11 -30.18 9.93 -27.47
C ARG A 11 -29.72 10.77 -26.26
N GLY A 12 -28.43 10.68 -25.92
CA GLY A 12 -27.78 11.52 -24.90
C GLY A 12 -28.39 11.39 -23.50
N VAL A 13 -28.85 10.19 -23.14
CA VAL A 13 -29.36 9.92 -21.78
C VAL A 13 -28.18 9.54 -20.90
N ASP A 14 -28.02 10.25 -19.79
CA ASP A 14 -27.02 9.95 -18.78
C ASP A 14 -27.56 8.89 -17.81
N LEU A 15 -26.81 7.81 -17.60
CA LEU A 15 -27.17 6.74 -16.67
C LEU A 15 -26.46 6.88 -15.31
N SER A 16 -25.59 7.88 -15.15
CA SER A 16 -24.82 8.08 -13.91
C SER A 16 -25.73 8.22 -12.67
N PRO A 17 -26.88 8.93 -12.72
CA PRO A 17 -27.78 9.03 -11.57
C PRO A 17 -28.41 7.70 -11.15
N VAL A 18 -28.48 6.70 -12.03
CA VAL A 18 -29.00 5.35 -11.75
C VAL A 18 -27.87 4.31 -11.60
N GLY A 19 -26.66 4.81 -11.31
CA GLY A 19 -25.51 4.00 -10.92
C GLY A 19 -24.67 3.44 -12.07
N VAL A 20 -24.88 3.85 -13.33
CA VAL A 20 -24.09 3.39 -14.48
C VAL A 20 -23.37 4.55 -15.15
N GLU A 21 -22.10 4.71 -14.84
CA GLU A 21 -21.24 5.73 -15.44
C GLU A 21 -20.68 5.27 -16.78
N LEU A 22 -20.80 6.11 -17.81
CA LEU A 22 -20.16 5.91 -19.10
C LEU A 22 -18.78 6.58 -19.08
N ARG A 23 -17.70 5.79 -19.04
CA ARG A 23 -16.33 6.31 -19.05
C ARG A 23 -15.66 6.09 -20.41
N GLU A 24 -14.74 6.98 -20.77
CA GLU A 24 -13.88 6.80 -21.95
C GLU A 24 -12.74 5.80 -21.69
N ASP A 25 -12.37 5.60 -20.42
CA ASP A 25 -11.40 4.60 -20.02
C ASP A 25 -12.04 3.20 -19.96
N ASN A 26 -11.34 2.24 -20.57
CA ASN A 26 -11.75 0.83 -20.60
C ASN A 26 -10.60 -0.01 -20.05
N THR A 27 -10.19 0.28 -18.82
CA THR A 27 -9.17 -0.51 -18.13
C THR A 27 -9.80 -1.84 -17.76
N ASN A 28 -9.31 -2.93 -18.35
CA ASN A 28 -9.77 -4.27 -17.99
C ASN A 28 -9.12 -4.69 -16.67
N TYR A 29 -9.91 -5.33 -15.79
CA TYR A 29 -9.42 -5.98 -14.58
C TYR A 29 -9.01 -7.42 -14.90
N PHE A 30 -8.27 -8.07 -13.98
CA PHE A 30 -7.83 -9.46 -14.14
C PHE A 30 -9.01 -10.42 -14.38
N CYS A 31 -10.16 -10.14 -13.75
CA CYS A 31 -11.40 -10.91 -13.88
C CYS A 31 -12.27 -10.50 -15.07
N THR A 32 -11.86 -9.53 -15.90
CA THR A 32 -12.62 -9.12 -17.08
C THR A 32 -12.52 -10.19 -18.17
N PRO A 33 -13.64 -10.74 -18.68
CA PRO A 33 -13.61 -11.79 -19.70
C PRO A 33 -12.90 -11.38 -21.00
N LYS A 34 -12.24 -12.36 -21.63
CA LYS A 34 -11.57 -12.18 -22.91
C LYS A 34 -12.57 -11.79 -23.99
N GLY A 35 -12.33 -10.64 -24.62
CA GLY A 35 -13.21 -10.11 -25.66
C GLY A 35 -14.46 -9.42 -25.11
N ALA A 36 -14.46 -9.04 -23.82
CA ALA A 36 -15.42 -8.13 -23.25
C ALA A 36 -15.37 -6.75 -23.95
N SER A 37 -16.54 -6.15 -24.09
CA SER A 37 -16.74 -4.77 -24.51
C SER A 37 -17.48 -4.07 -23.38
N VAL A 38 -16.72 -3.43 -22.49
CA VAL A 38 -17.25 -2.64 -21.38
C VAL A 38 -18.04 -1.46 -21.94
N PHE A 39 -19.16 -1.15 -21.30
CA PHE A 39 -19.98 0.01 -21.67
C PHE A 39 -20.40 0.87 -20.48
N GLY A 40 -20.28 0.40 -19.24
CA GLY A 40 -20.66 1.17 -18.07
C GLY A 40 -19.99 0.66 -16.81
N TRP A 41 -19.87 1.54 -15.81
CA TRP A 41 -19.21 1.30 -14.53
C TRP A 41 -20.16 1.62 -13.38
N ALA A 42 -20.08 0.85 -12.29
CA ALA A 42 -20.79 1.14 -11.05
C ALA A 42 -19.79 1.49 -9.95
N GLY A 43 -19.93 2.69 -9.37
CA GLY A 43 -19.10 3.15 -8.25
C GLY A 43 -17.60 3.27 -8.56
N ILE A 44 -16.79 3.17 -7.51
CA ILE A 44 -15.32 3.28 -7.57
C ILE A 44 -14.61 1.92 -7.45
N ASP A 45 -15.34 0.86 -7.10
CA ASP A 45 -14.79 -0.47 -6.76
C ASP A 45 -14.44 -1.33 -8.00
N GLY A 46 -14.42 -0.72 -9.18
CA GLY A 46 -14.08 -1.40 -10.43
C GLY A 46 -15.18 -2.30 -11.00
N ILE A 47 -16.40 -2.25 -10.45
CA ILE A 47 -17.55 -2.99 -10.98
C ILE A 47 -17.91 -2.43 -12.35
N HIS A 48 -18.05 -3.31 -13.35
CA HIS A 48 -18.34 -2.90 -14.73
C HIS A 48 -19.30 -3.83 -15.46
N PHE A 49 -20.04 -3.24 -16.39
CA PHE A 49 -20.99 -3.92 -17.27
C PHE A 49 -20.43 -4.05 -18.68
N CYS A 50 -20.53 -5.25 -19.24
CA CYS A 50 -19.95 -5.53 -20.55
C CYS A 50 -20.78 -6.50 -21.39
N PHE A 51 -20.47 -6.52 -22.70
CA PHE A 51 -20.86 -7.62 -23.59
C PHE A 51 -19.65 -8.52 -23.81
N ILE A 52 -19.81 -9.84 -23.72
CA ILE A 52 -18.74 -10.80 -23.99
C ILE A 52 -18.89 -11.36 -25.41
N ARG A 53 -17.81 -11.31 -26.21
CA ARG A 53 -17.80 -11.87 -27.56
C ARG A 53 -18.14 -13.37 -27.51
N GLY A 54 -19.19 -13.75 -28.23
CA GLY A 54 -19.67 -15.15 -28.29
C GLY A 54 -21.01 -15.38 -27.60
N PHE A 55 -21.44 -14.46 -26.73
CA PHE A 55 -22.69 -14.54 -25.97
C PHE A 55 -23.80 -13.61 -26.49
N GLY A 56 -23.72 -13.22 -27.76
CA GLY A 56 -24.74 -12.38 -28.40
C GLY A 56 -24.81 -10.97 -27.83
N GLU A 57 -26.01 -10.57 -27.40
CA GLU A 57 -26.29 -9.25 -26.82
C GLU A 57 -26.37 -9.28 -25.28
N MET A 58 -26.07 -10.42 -24.65
CA MET A 58 -26.15 -10.60 -23.20
C MET A 58 -25.25 -9.61 -22.45
N VAL A 59 -25.81 -9.03 -21.40
CA VAL A 59 -25.13 -8.09 -20.49
C VAL A 59 -24.64 -8.85 -19.28
N PHE A 60 -23.37 -8.67 -18.97
CA PHE A 60 -22.71 -9.23 -17.81
C PHE A 60 -22.32 -8.12 -16.84
N SER A 61 -22.48 -8.37 -15.55
CA SER A 61 -21.77 -7.66 -14.50
C SER A 61 -20.45 -8.36 -14.22
N VAL A 62 -19.40 -7.57 -13.99
CA VAL A 62 -18.08 -8.04 -13.56
C VAL A 62 -17.69 -7.27 -12.29
N SER A 63 -17.42 -7.98 -11.21
CA SER A 63 -17.01 -7.40 -9.92
C SER A 63 -15.63 -7.93 -9.52
N PRO A 64 -14.57 -7.09 -9.55
CA PRO A 64 -13.23 -7.48 -9.10
C PRO A 64 -13.14 -7.80 -7.61
N MET A 65 -14.09 -7.29 -6.81
CA MET A 65 -14.15 -7.48 -5.36
C MET A 65 -14.82 -8.81 -4.95
N ASN A 66 -15.42 -9.53 -5.89
CA ASN A 66 -15.97 -10.85 -5.61
C ASN A 66 -14.86 -11.90 -5.43
N THR A 67 -15.22 -13.09 -4.97
CA THR A 67 -14.29 -14.21 -4.81
C THR A 67 -14.44 -15.20 -5.96
N SER A 68 -13.34 -15.87 -6.33
CA SER A 68 -13.37 -16.90 -7.36
C SER A 68 -14.33 -18.04 -6.99
N PRO A 69 -15.17 -18.53 -7.91
CA PRO A 69 -15.25 -18.20 -9.34
C PRO A 69 -16.27 -17.09 -9.70
N ASP A 70 -16.89 -16.45 -8.71
CA ASP A 70 -18.09 -15.62 -8.84
C ASP A 70 -17.79 -14.15 -9.21
N TYR A 71 -16.88 -13.92 -10.16
CA TYR A 71 -16.55 -12.56 -10.60
C TYR A 71 -17.54 -12.01 -11.65
N VAL A 72 -18.19 -12.89 -12.40
CA VAL A 72 -18.95 -12.51 -13.60
C VAL A 72 -20.32 -13.15 -13.56
N HIS A 73 -21.36 -12.32 -13.65
CA HIS A 73 -22.75 -12.79 -13.64
C HIS A 73 -23.53 -12.22 -14.83
N PRO A 74 -24.28 -13.05 -15.57
CA PRO A 74 -25.24 -12.54 -16.54
C PRO A 74 -26.37 -11.83 -15.78
N VAL A 75 -26.67 -10.59 -16.20
CA VAL A 75 -27.71 -9.76 -15.56
C VAL A 75 -28.88 -9.46 -16.49
N ALA A 76 -28.66 -9.49 -17.82
CA ALA A 76 -29.75 -9.35 -18.79
C ALA A 76 -29.45 -10.05 -20.11
N GLU A 77 -30.47 -10.58 -20.79
CA GLU A 77 -30.32 -11.20 -22.12
C GLU A 77 -29.89 -10.21 -23.20
N ASN A 78 -30.21 -8.93 -23.01
CA ASN A 78 -29.88 -7.85 -23.91
C ASN A 78 -29.90 -6.48 -23.20
N PHE A 79 -29.39 -5.45 -23.88
CA PHE A 79 -29.33 -4.10 -23.31
C PHE A 79 -30.72 -3.48 -23.04
N THR A 80 -31.76 -3.88 -23.78
CA THR A 80 -33.12 -3.41 -23.51
C THR A 80 -33.60 -3.94 -22.17
N ASP A 81 -33.42 -5.24 -21.91
CA ASP A 81 -33.82 -5.84 -20.64
C ASP A 81 -33.00 -5.29 -19.48
N PHE A 82 -31.71 -4.98 -19.70
CA PHE A 82 -30.90 -4.26 -18.72
C PHE A 82 -31.52 -2.91 -18.32
N LEU A 83 -31.95 -2.09 -19.28
CA LEU A 83 -32.65 -0.83 -18.99
C LEU A 83 -33.99 -1.07 -18.28
N ARG A 84 -34.73 -2.11 -18.65
CA ARG A 84 -36.00 -2.47 -17.98
C ARG A 84 -35.80 -2.93 -16.54
N LEU A 85 -34.67 -3.59 -16.25
CA LEU A 85 -34.28 -3.95 -14.88
C LEU A 85 -33.95 -2.71 -14.06
N ILE A 86 -33.18 -1.77 -14.60
CA ILE A 86 -32.93 -0.47 -13.95
C ILE A 86 -34.25 0.28 -13.70
N LEU A 87 -35.17 0.28 -14.67
CA LEU A 87 -36.52 0.86 -14.51
C LEU A 87 -37.34 0.20 -13.38
N ALA A 88 -37.15 -1.09 -13.12
CA ALA A 88 -37.83 -1.81 -12.04
C ALA A 88 -37.15 -1.63 -10.67
N CYS A 89 -35.82 -1.56 -10.66
CA CYS A 89 -35.04 -1.53 -9.44
C CYS A 89 -34.72 -0.11 -8.95
N GLY A 90 -34.88 0.90 -9.81
CA GLY A 90 -34.55 2.28 -9.50
C GLY A 90 -33.07 2.62 -9.63
N ASP A 91 -32.20 1.66 -9.34
CA ASP A 91 -30.74 1.77 -9.40
C ASP A 91 -30.12 0.44 -9.86
N VAL A 92 -28.94 0.48 -10.47
CA VAL A 92 -28.24 -0.71 -10.94
C VAL A 92 -27.70 -1.58 -9.81
N ALA A 93 -27.50 -1.05 -8.60
CA ALA A 93 -26.95 -1.79 -7.46
C ALA A 93 -27.73 -3.07 -7.15
N ALA A 94 -29.07 -3.03 -7.21
CA ALA A 94 -29.89 -4.22 -6.99
C ALA A 94 -29.72 -5.26 -8.11
N VAL A 95 -29.59 -4.81 -9.36
CA VAL A 95 -29.37 -5.68 -10.53
C VAL A 95 -28.02 -6.37 -10.44
N GLU A 96 -27.01 -5.66 -9.98
CA GLU A 96 -25.65 -6.16 -9.79
C GLU A 96 -25.59 -7.20 -8.67
N GLN A 97 -26.13 -6.89 -7.48
CA GLN A 97 -26.08 -7.76 -6.30
C GLN A 97 -27.07 -8.93 -6.31
N ALA A 98 -27.97 -8.99 -7.31
CA ALA A 98 -29.00 -10.01 -7.42
C ALA A 98 -28.47 -11.45 -7.40
N TRP A 99 -27.22 -11.70 -7.79
CA TRP A 99 -26.62 -13.04 -7.81
C TRP A 99 -26.51 -13.67 -6.42
N MET A 100 -26.25 -12.88 -5.36
CA MET A 100 -26.06 -13.39 -4.00
C MET A 100 -27.33 -13.35 -3.13
N TRP A 101 -28.35 -12.58 -3.52
CA TRP A 101 -29.57 -12.44 -2.73
C TRP A 101 -30.67 -13.44 -3.06
N ASN A 102 -31.43 -13.84 -2.04
CA ASN A 102 -32.75 -14.42 -2.23
C ASN A 102 -33.81 -13.33 -2.50
N GLU A 103 -35.02 -13.73 -2.92
CA GLU A 103 -36.08 -12.79 -3.32
C GLU A 103 -36.43 -11.80 -2.20
N ALA A 104 -36.53 -12.27 -0.95
CA ALA A 104 -36.85 -11.42 0.18
C ALA A 104 -35.76 -10.38 0.49
N GLN A 105 -34.47 -10.75 0.34
CA GLN A 105 -33.35 -9.82 0.49
C GLN A 105 -33.33 -8.77 -0.62
N PHE A 106 -33.61 -9.19 -1.86
CA PHE A 106 -33.70 -8.28 -3.00
C PHE A 106 -34.85 -7.27 -2.83
N GLU A 107 -36.05 -7.74 -2.42
CA GLU A 107 -37.18 -6.86 -2.13
C GLU A 107 -36.93 -5.94 -0.94
N ALA A 108 -36.28 -6.44 0.12
CA ALA A 108 -35.90 -5.62 1.27
C ALA A 108 -34.97 -4.48 0.84
N PHE A 109 -33.95 -4.77 0.04
CA PHE A 109 -33.03 -3.76 -0.48
C PHE A 109 -33.76 -2.65 -1.26
N LEU A 110 -34.70 -3.01 -2.14
CA LEU A 110 -35.49 -2.03 -2.90
C LEU A 110 -36.39 -1.17 -2.00
N ASN A 111 -36.95 -1.74 -0.93
CA ASN A 111 -37.79 -1.01 0.00
C ASN A 111 -36.99 -0.06 0.90
N GLU A 112 -35.79 -0.47 1.31
CA GLU A 112 -34.88 0.30 2.15
C GLU A 112 -34.17 1.43 1.39
N ASN A 113 -34.05 1.29 0.06
CA ASN A 113 -33.37 2.24 -0.82
C ASN A 113 -34.35 2.80 -1.88
N PRO A 114 -35.34 3.64 -1.48
CA PRO A 114 -36.29 4.22 -2.41
C PRO A 114 -35.59 5.19 -3.38
N THR A 115 -36.11 5.29 -4.61
CA THR A 115 -35.55 6.16 -5.64
C THR A 115 -35.57 7.63 -5.23
N THR A 116 -34.43 8.30 -5.43
CA THR A 116 -34.30 9.75 -5.29
C THR A 116 -35.03 10.49 -6.40
N GLN A 117 -35.26 11.79 -6.23
CA GLN A 117 -35.89 12.62 -7.26
C GLN A 117 -35.09 12.64 -8.57
N GLU A 118 -33.76 12.66 -8.48
CA GLU A 118 -32.85 12.65 -9.62
C GLU A 118 -32.92 11.32 -10.37
N GLN A 119 -32.88 10.20 -9.64
CA GLN A 119 -33.11 8.86 -10.21
C GLN A 119 -34.47 8.78 -10.91
N GLN A 120 -35.55 9.26 -10.29
CA GLN A 120 -36.89 9.24 -10.90
C GLN A 120 -36.97 10.02 -12.21
N GLN A 121 -36.27 11.16 -12.31
CA GLN A 121 -36.18 11.95 -13.53
C GLN A 121 -35.46 11.16 -14.62
N THR A 122 -34.30 10.60 -14.32
CA THR A 122 -33.52 9.77 -15.25
C THR A 122 -34.29 8.53 -15.71
N LEU A 123 -34.97 7.83 -14.79
CA LEU A 123 -35.80 6.66 -15.10
C LEU A 123 -36.98 7.03 -16.03
N SER A 124 -37.60 8.19 -15.80
CA SER A 124 -38.66 8.70 -16.67
C SER A 124 -38.13 9.02 -18.07
N GLU A 125 -36.95 9.65 -18.16
CA GLU A 125 -36.29 9.94 -19.43
C GLU A 125 -35.92 8.66 -20.20
N ILE A 126 -35.41 7.63 -19.53
CA ILE A 126 -35.14 6.31 -20.12
C ILE A 126 -36.45 5.72 -20.67
N SER A 127 -37.50 5.69 -19.84
CA SER A 127 -38.82 5.14 -20.19
C SER A 127 -39.40 5.82 -21.43
N GLU A 128 -39.41 7.16 -21.47
CA GLU A 128 -39.95 7.93 -22.59
C GLU A 128 -39.11 7.82 -23.86
N LYS A 129 -37.79 8.05 -23.76
CA LYS A 129 -36.93 8.05 -24.94
C LYS A 129 -36.77 6.66 -25.53
N MET A 130 -36.76 5.62 -24.70
CA MET A 130 -36.60 4.24 -25.18
C MET A 130 -37.93 3.50 -25.38
N ASN A 131 -39.05 4.08 -24.96
CA ASN A 131 -40.38 3.48 -24.97
C ASN A 131 -40.39 2.10 -24.27
N LEU A 132 -39.91 2.09 -23.03
CA LEU A 132 -39.73 0.89 -22.22
C LEU A 132 -40.59 0.94 -20.96
N LEU A 133 -41.05 -0.22 -20.51
CA LEU A 133 -41.70 -0.40 -19.23
C LEU A 133 -40.78 -1.13 -18.26
N PRO A 134 -40.87 -0.88 -16.94
CA PRO A 134 -40.17 -1.64 -15.92
C PRO A 134 -40.33 -3.16 -16.11
N MET A 135 -39.31 -3.92 -15.72
CA MET A 135 -39.37 -5.38 -15.63
C MET A 135 -40.40 -5.80 -14.56
N GLU A 136 -41.30 -6.74 -14.89
CA GLU A 136 -42.36 -7.14 -13.96
C GLU A 136 -41.85 -7.96 -12.77
N GLN A 137 -40.87 -8.85 -13.02
CA GLN A 137 -40.32 -9.78 -12.03
C GLN A 137 -38.78 -9.77 -12.12
N PRO A 138 -38.12 -8.67 -11.71
CA PRO A 138 -36.69 -8.46 -11.94
C PRO A 138 -35.80 -9.54 -11.31
N TRP A 139 -36.04 -9.91 -10.05
CA TRP A 139 -35.26 -10.95 -9.37
C TRP A 139 -35.40 -12.32 -10.03
N THR A 140 -36.65 -12.75 -10.28
CA THR A 140 -36.94 -14.03 -10.94
C THR A 140 -36.33 -14.09 -12.35
N TYR A 141 -36.39 -13.00 -13.11
CA TYR A 141 -35.76 -12.90 -14.42
C TYR A 141 -34.24 -13.13 -14.34
N ILE A 142 -33.54 -12.42 -13.45
CA ILE A 142 -32.09 -12.53 -13.29
C ILE A 142 -31.71 -13.95 -12.82
N LYS A 143 -32.42 -14.53 -11.84
CA LYS A 143 -32.13 -15.88 -11.34
C LYS A 143 -32.35 -16.97 -12.39
N ASN A 144 -33.38 -16.84 -13.22
CA ASN A 144 -33.61 -17.77 -14.34
C ASN A 144 -32.49 -17.67 -15.37
N LEU A 145 -32.02 -16.46 -15.66
CA LEU A 145 -30.89 -16.24 -16.55
C LEU A 145 -29.60 -16.86 -15.99
N GLN A 146 -29.30 -16.62 -14.71
CA GLN A 146 -28.09 -17.13 -14.06
C GLN A 146 -28.10 -18.65 -13.89
N SER A 147 -29.24 -19.26 -13.56
CA SER A 147 -29.35 -20.72 -13.38
C SER A 147 -29.28 -21.51 -14.69
N SER A 148 -29.61 -20.88 -15.82
CA SER A 148 -29.52 -21.49 -17.15
C SER A 148 -28.18 -21.26 -17.85
N PHE A 149 -27.30 -20.43 -17.27
CA PHE A 149 -26.03 -20.06 -17.87
C PHE A 149 -24.90 -21.03 -17.51
N ASP A 150 -24.12 -21.43 -18.52
CA ASP A 150 -22.93 -22.28 -18.35
C ASP A 150 -21.68 -21.41 -18.18
N TYR A 151 -21.30 -21.14 -16.93
CA TYR A 151 -20.16 -20.32 -16.57
C TYR A 151 -18.81 -20.85 -17.10
N SER A 152 -18.70 -22.16 -17.39
CA SER A 152 -17.47 -22.75 -17.95
C SER A 152 -17.11 -22.24 -19.36
N GLN A 153 -18.09 -21.65 -20.05
CA GLN A 153 -17.91 -21.08 -21.37
C GLN A 153 -17.23 -19.69 -21.32
N ILE A 154 -17.25 -19.01 -20.18
CA ILE A 154 -16.53 -17.75 -20.02
C ILE A 154 -15.03 -18.05 -20.06
N LYS A 155 -14.31 -17.32 -20.91
CA LYS A 155 -12.86 -17.40 -21.04
C LYS A 155 -12.26 -16.08 -20.61
N TYR A 156 -11.19 -16.15 -19.84
CA TYR A 156 -10.46 -15.01 -19.34
C TYR A 156 -9.11 -14.84 -20.05
N THR A 157 -8.44 -13.71 -19.82
CA THR A 157 -7.04 -13.51 -20.23
C THR A 157 -6.10 -14.33 -19.35
N GLU A 158 -4.81 -14.39 -19.71
CA GLU A 158 -3.81 -15.13 -18.92
C GLU A 158 -3.75 -14.61 -17.47
N ASP A 159 -3.96 -13.30 -17.25
CA ASP A 159 -4.00 -12.64 -15.94
C ASP A 159 -5.02 -13.23 -14.95
N TYR A 160 -6.10 -13.85 -15.43
CA TYR A 160 -7.07 -14.52 -14.56
C TYR A 160 -6.59 -15.87 -14.05
N TYR A 161 -5.83 -16.58 -14.88
CA TYR A 161 -5.27 -17.90 -14.57
C TYR A 161 -3.87 -17.80 -13.95
N ASP A 162 -3.35 -16.58 -13.81
CA ASP A 162 -2.19 -16.31 -12.99
C ASP A 162 -2.59 -16.58 -11.54
N ASN A 163 -1.88 -17.52 -10.89
CA ASN A 163 -2.31 -18.18 -9.66
C ASN A 163 -2.30 -17.28 -8.42
N ASP A 164 -2.04 -15.99 -8.56
CA ASP A 164 -2.02 -15.06 -7.42
C ASP A 164 -3.42 -14.72 -6.87
N MET A 165 -4.51 -14.98 -7.61
CA MET A 165 -5.85 -14.51 -7.19
C MET A 165 -7.03 -15.48 -7.39
N THR A 166 -6.83 -16.73 -7.86
CA THR A 166 -7.95 -17.68 -8.02
C THR A 166 -7.73 -19.10 -7.47
N SER A 167 -8.48 -19.40 -6.39
CA SER A 167 -8.93 -20.70 -5.87
C SER A 167 -7.98 -21.58 -5.04
N GLU A 168 -8.61 -22.31 -4.10
CA GLU A 168 -8.11 -23.37 -3.21
C GLU A 168 -7.47 -24.58 -3.94
N ALA A 169 -6.55 -24.34 -4.87
CA ALA A 169 -5.56 -25.34 -5.21
C ALA A 169 -4.64 -25.48 -4.01
N GLU A 170 -4.31 -26.72 -3.61
CA GLU A 170 -3.22 -26.96 -2.65
C GLU A 170 -2.03 -26.11 -3.12
N LEU A 171 -1.64 -25.11 -2.30
CA LEU A 171 -0.58 -24.16 -2.60
C LEU A 171 0.74 -24.92 -2.66
N VAL A 172 1.01 -25.54 -3.82
CA VAL A 172 2.25 -26.26 -4.06
C VAL A 172 3.34 -25.21 -4.08
N ALA A 173 4.25 -25.28 -3.11
CA ALA A 173 5.41 -24.39 -3.07
C ALA A 173 6.08 -24.38 -4.46
N PRO A 174 6.29 -23.20 -5.07
CA PRO A 174 6.92 -23.11 -6.36
C PRO A 174 8.35 -23.70 -6.30
N GLU A 175 8.86 -24.16 -7.44
CA GLU A 175 10.26 -24.57 -7.53
C GLU A 175 11.15 -23.39 -7.12
N TRP A 176 11.98 -23.57 -6.08
CA TRP A 176 12.79 -22.49 -5.53
C TRP A 176 13.85 -22.01 -6.53
N LYS A 177 13.60 -20.86 -7.15
CA LYS A 177 14.48 -20.24 -8.13
C LYS A 177 14.66 -18.77 -7.81
N VAL A 178 15.92 -18.36 -7.71
CA VAL A 178 16.29 -16.97 -7.39
C VAL A 178 16.84 -16.29 -8.62
N TYR A 179 16.37 -15.07 -8.87
CA TYR A 179 16.72 -14.25 -10.02
C TYR A 179 17.31 -12.93 -9.57
N PHE A 180 18.15 -12.32 -10.40
CA PHE A 180 18.84 -11.08 -10.05
C PHE A 180 17.89 -9.89 -9.84
N ASP A 181 16.87 -9.75 -10.68
CA ASP A 181 15.85 -8.70 -10.58
C ASP A 181 14.48 -9.31 -10.16
N GLY A 182 14.51 -10.42 -9.42
CA GLY A 182 13.31 -11.12 -8.94
C GLY A 182 13.14 -11.00 -7.43
N ASP A 183 11.91 -11.19 -6.98
CA ASP A 183 11.51 -11.19 -5.58
C ASP A 183 11.22 -12.63 -5.11
N PHE A 184 10.42 -12.79 -4.05
CA PHE A 184 9.91 -14.10 -3.62
C PHE A 184 8.67 -14.53 -4.41
N TRP A 185 8.03 -13.61 -5.15
CA TRP A 185 6.80 -13.77 -5.94
C TRP A 185 7.10 -14.23 -7.38
N GLY A 186 8.33 -14.04 -7.84
CA GLY A 186 8.79 -14.52 -9.14
C GLY A 186 9.84 -13.62 -9.77
N HIS A 187 9.89 -13.62 -11.10
CA HIS A 187 10.80 -12.76 -11.85
C HIS A 187 10.12 -12.24 -13.11
N ARG A 188 10.42 -10.99 -13.48
CA ARG A 188 9.99 -10.43 -14.76
C ARG A 188 11.11 -10.60 -15.79
N GLY A 189 10.89 -11.43 -16.80
CA GLY A 189 11.78 -11.51 -17.97
C GLY A 189 12.21 -12.93 -18.35
N LYS A 190 13.31 -13.03 -19.11
CA LYS A 190 13.87 -14.30 -19.61
C LYS A 190 15.24 -14.62 -18.99
N ASP A 191 15.54 -14.00 -17.87
CA ASP A 191 16.82 -14.20 -17.18
C ASP A 191 16.90 -15.61 -16.61
N ARG A 192 18.13 -16.14 -16.53
CA ARG A 192 18.37 -17.47 -15.95
C ARG A 192 18.44 -17.34 -14.43
N ALA A 193 17.85 -18.31 -13.73
CA ALA A 193 17.99 -18.43 -12.29
C ALA A 193 19.47 -18.54 -11.91
N GLY A 194 19.82 -17.92 -10.78
CA GLY A 194 21.15 -17.98 -10.21
C GLY A 194 21.53 -19.40 -9.80
N LYS A 195 22.82 -19.73 -9.90
CA LYS A 195 23.33 -20.99 -9.35
C LYS A 195 23.46 -20.84 -7.84
N GLU A 196 22.73 -21.67 -7.10
CA GLU A 196 22.83 -21.73 -5.64
C GLU A 196 24.24 -22.11 -5.18
N ILE A 197 24.73 -21.39 -4.20
CA ILE A 197 25.95 -21.60 -3.44
C ILE A 197 25.49 -21.75 -1.99
N LYS A 198 25.46 -22.98 -1.51
CA LYS A 198 25.10 -23.26 -0.12
C LYS A 198 26.17 -22.69 0.82
N LEU A 199 25.75 -21.85 1.76
CA LEU A 199 26.62 -21.17 2.71
C LEU A 199 26.48 -21.75 4.12
N ASP A 200 25.25 -22.02 4.56
CA ASP A 200 24.88 -22.50 5.90
C ASP A 200 25.64 -21.75 7.02
N LYS A 201 25.82 -20.43 6.88
CA LYS A 201 26.55 -19.61 7.86
C LYS A 201 25.62 -19.12 8.94
N GLN A 202 26.11 -19.11 10.17
CA GLN A 202 25.39 -18.62 11.33
C GLN A 202 26.32 -17.74 12.16
N PHE A 203 25.77 -16.64 12.68
CA PHE A 203 26.48 -15.71 13.56
C PHE A 203 25.46 -14.89 14.35
N ASP A 204 25.91 -14.29 15.44
CA ASP A 204 25.11 -13.38 16.24
C ASP A 204 25.59 -11.94 15.99
N TRP A 205 24.65 -11.03 15.75
CA TRP A 205 24.95 -9.61 15.57
C TRP A 205 23.72 -8.76 15.91
N ALA A 206 23.95 -7.60 16.51
CA ALA A 206 22.91 -6.67 16.96
C ALA A 206 21.87 -7.29 17.91
N GLY A 207 22.26 -8.32 18.67
CA GLY A 207 21.36 -9.06 19.57
C GLY A 207 20.49 -10.12 18.88
N TYR A 208 20.63 -10.29 17.57
CA TYR A 208 19.89 -11.29 16.80
C TYR A 208 20.80 -12.44 16.36
N HIS A 209 20.19 -13.62 16.19
CA HIS A 209 20.82 -14.76 15.55
C HIS A 209 20.53 -14.74 14.05
N TRP A 210 21.57 -14.74 13.24
CA TRP A 210 21.47 -14.68 11.78
C TRP A 210 21.84 -16.01 11.15
N VAL A 211 21.10 -16.38 10.12
CA VAL A 211 21.39 -17.52 9.24
C VAL A 211 21.50 -17.01 7.81
N ILE A 212 22.58 -17.35 7.14
CA ILE A 212 22.76 -17.13 5.71
C ILE A 212 22.80 -18.52 5.05
N PRO A 213 21.64 -19.01 4.59
CA PRO A 213 21.53 -20.37 4.06
C PRO A 213 22.27 -20.49 2.72
N ALA A 214 22.07 -19.53 1.82
CA ALA A 214 22.60 -19.59 0.47
C ALA A 214 22.88 -18.21 -0.12
N ALA A 215 23.78 -18.19 -1.10
CA ALA A 215 23.94 -17.11 -2.06
C ALA A 215 23.69 -17.66 -3.47
N TYR A 216 23.18 -16.83 -4.37
CA TYR A 216 22.83 -17.21 -5.73
C TYR A 216 23.68 -16.42 -6.71
N SER A 217 24.48 -17.16 -7.49
CA SER A 217 25.34 -16.58 -8.50
C SER A 217 24.58 -16.38 -9.81
N CYS A 218 24.15 -15.14 -10.04
CA CYS A 218 23.43 -14.72 -11.24
C CYS A 218 24.39 -14.14 -12.29
N SER A 219 23.92 -13.97 -13.53
CA SER A 219 24.71 -13.37 -14.61
C SER A 219 25.07 -11.90 -14.34
N LYS A 220 24.22 -11.17 -13.63
CA LYS A 220 24.35 -9.73 -13.33
C LYS A 220 24.93 -9.42 -11.94
N GLY A 221 24.92 -10.36 -11.01
CA GLY A 221 25.48 -10.18 -9.66
C GLY A 221 25.24 -11.36 -8.73
N LEU A 222 25.46 -11.14 -7.44
CA LEU A 222 25.06 -12.04 -6.36
C LEU A 222 23.70 -11.63 -5.82
N VAL A 223 22.90 -12.62 -5.46
CA VAL A 223 21.73 -12.46 -4.61
C VAL A 223 21.99 -13.25 -3.33
N VAL A 224 21.73 -12.66 -2.17
CA VAL A 224 21.99 -13.33 -0.88
C VAL A 224 20.74 -13.21 -0.02
N ASP A 225 20.33 -14.33 0.55
CA ASP A 225 19.22 -14.37 1.49
C ASP A 225 19.78 -14.35 2.93
N PHE A 226 19.26 -13.43 3.73
CA PHE A 226 19.62 -13.21 5.13
C PHE A 226 18.40 -13.50 5.99
N CYS A 227 18.51 -14.48 6.88
CA CYS A 227 17.43 -14.87 7.78
C CYS A 227 17.76 -14.43 9.20
N MET A 228 17.05 -13.41 9.69
CA MET A 228 17.14 -12.93 11.07
C MET A 228 16.14 -13.69 11.94
N ARG A 229 16.62 -14.40 12.96
CA ARG A 229 15.77 -15.12 13.91
C ARG A 229 15.30 -14.20 15.03
N VAL A 230 14.03 -14.34 15.39
CA VAL A 230 13.39 -13.61 16.48
C VAL A 230 12.72 -14.59 17.43
N ASP A 231 12.94 -14.43 18.73
CA ASP A 231 12.27 -15.26 19.74
C ASP A 231 10.78 -14.95 19.79
N SER A 232 9.95 -16.01 19.77
CA SER A 232 8.50 -15.86 19.81
C SER A 232 8.00 -15.21 21.10
N GLU A 233 8.72 -15.37 22.21
CA GLU A 233 8.43 -14.66 23.46
C GLU A 233 8.60 -13.14 23.31
N SER A 234 9.67 -12.68 22.65
CA SER A 234 9.88 -11.24 22.38
C SER A 234 8.77 -10.66 21.51
N ILE A 235 8.27 -11.42 20.53
CA ILE A 235 7.12 -11.01 19.71
C ILE A 235 5.86 -10.89 20.57
N ARG A 236 5.59 -11.88 21.43
CA ARG A 236 4.43 -11.83 22.34
C ARG A 236 4.51 -10.65 23.32
N ASP A 237 5.70 -10.38 23.86
CA ASP A 237 5.92 -9.25 24.76
C ASP A 237 5.70 -7.91 24.05
N PHE A 238 6.16 -7.77 22.81
CA PHE A 238 5.88 -6.59 21.98
C PHE A 238 4.38 -6.43 21.71
N MET A 239 3.71 -7.48 21.23
CA MET A 239 2.26 -7.45 20.99
C MET A 239 1.47 -7.10 22.25
N LYS A 240 1.86 -7.67 23.39
CA LYS A 240 1.24 -7.39 24.69
C LYS A 240 1.47 -5.95 25.14
N LYS A 241 2.69 -5.42 24.97
CA LYS A 241 3.04 -4.05 25.36
C LYS A 241 2.17 -3.02 24.62
N TRP A 242 1.96 -3.25 23.32
CA TRP A 242 1.24 -2.35 22.44
C TRP A 242 -0.25 -2.70 22.28
N ASN A 243 -0.72 -3.73 23.00
CA ASN A 243 -2.09 -4.25 22.93
C ASN A 243 -2.53 -4.54 21.48
N LEU A 244 -1.62 -5.19 20.73
CA LEU A 244 -1.82 -5.55 19.33
C LEU A 244 -2.51 -6.91 19.23
N ASP A 245 -3.54 -6.96 18.40
CA ASP A 245 -4.12 -8.17 17.85
C ASP A 245 -4.36 -7.97 16.35
N TRP A 246 -4.86 -9.01 15.68
CA TRP A 246 -5.08 -8.99 14.24
C TRP A 246 -6.25 -8.10 13.79
N GLU A 247 -7.03 -7.54 14.71
CA GLU A 247 -8.12 -6.59 14.42
C GLU A 247 -7.72 -5.12 14.72
N ASN A 248 -6.68 -4.91 15.54
CA ASN A 248 -6.35 -3.61 16.13
C ASN A 248 -4.92 -3.14 15.85
N ASP A 249 -4.25 -3.71 14.84
CA ASP A 249 -2.88 -3.37 14.42
C ASP A 249 -2.77 -2.17 13.47
N SER A 250 -3.89 -1.50 13.18
CA SER A 250 -3.93 -0.30 12.33
C SER A 250 -3.08 0.84 12.90
N CYS A 251 -2.28 1.48 12.05
CA CYS A 251 -1.45 2.63 12.41
C CYS A 251 -2.27 3.84 12.90
N GLU A 252 -3.55 3.95 12.50
CA GLU A 252 -4.46 5.02 12.90
C GLU A 252 -4.78 5.00 14.41
N ASN A 253 -4.57 3.86 15.07
CA ASN A 253 -4.81 3.70 16.50
C ASN A 253 -3.67 4.28 17.36
N PHE A 254 -2.55 4.69 16.74
CA PHE A 254 -1.34 5.10 17.44
C PHE A 254 -0.93 6.51 17.02
N THR A 255 -0.47 7.30 17.99
CA THR A 255 0.15 8.59 17.69
C THR A 255 1.44 8.39 16.91
N ARG A 256 1.91 9.42 16.20
CA ARG A 256 3.17 9.33 15.45
C ARG A 256 4.36 8.91 16.31
N GLU A 257 4.41 9.35 17.56
CA GLU A 257 5.48 8.97 18.48
C GLU A 257 5.39 7.52 18.94
N GLN A 258 4.17 7.03 19.17
CA GLN A 258 3.92 5.63 19.45
C GLN A 258 4.32 4.77 18.25
N GLN A 259 3.98 5.16 17.03
CA GLN A 259 4.42 4.48 15.82
C GLN A 259 5.95 4.42 15.72
N MET A 260 6.65 5.54 15.96
CA MET A 260 8.12 5.55 15.97
C MET A 260 8.71 4.64 17.05
N GLN A 261 8.14 4.64 18.25
CA GLN A 261 8.56 3.72 19.32
C GLN A 261 8.28 2.27 18.95
N MET A 262 7.13 1.99 18.35
CA MET A 262 6.78 0.66 17.87
C MET A 262 7.75 0.18 16.80
N GLU A 263 8.05 1.00 15.78
CA GLU A 263 9.06 0.69 14.76
C GLU A 263 10.43 0.39 15.39
N TRP A 264 10.85 1.20 16.37
CA TRP A 264 12.13 1.05 17.05
C TRP A 264 12.21 -0.19 17.94
N GLU A 265 11.10 -0.59 18.56
CA GLU A 265 11.05 -1.71 19.51
C GLU A 265 10.56 -3.02 18.90
N ASN A 266 9.96 -2.98 17.70
CA ASN A 266 9.39 -4.15 17.05
C ASN A 266 10.53 -5.15 16.75
N PRO A 267 10.50 -6.35 17.35
CA PRO A 267 11.60 -7.29 17.21
C PRO A 267 11.71 -7.86 15.78
N LEU A 268 10.67 -7.71 14.95
CA LEU A 268 10.66 -8.06 13.52
C LEU A 268 11.02 -6.86 12.61
N CYS A 269 11.22 -5.65 13.17
CA CYS A 269 11.61 -4.47 12.41
C CYS A 269 13.07 -4.11 12.74
N PHE A 270 13.99 -4.49 11.86
CA PHE A 270 15.40 -4.16 12.03
C PHE A 270 16.03 -3.75 10.70
N ASN A 271 16.30 -2.45 10.56
CA ASN A 271 16.88 -1.89 9.34
C ASN A 271 18.40 -2.05 9.35
N PHE A 272 18.92 -2.83 8.40
CA PHE A 272 20.35 -3.00 8.19
C PHE A 272 20.72 -2.86 6.72
N LYS A 273 22.00 -2.62 6.47
CA LYS A 273 22.57 -2.54 5.13
C LYS A 273 23.71 -3.54 5.03
N PRO A 274 23.54 -4.66 4.30
CA PRO A 274 24.62 -5.59 4.06
C PRO A 274 25.58 -5.05 2.99
N CYS A 275 26.87 -5.30 3.18
CA CYS A 275 27.92 -4.95 2.23
C CYS A 275 28.84 -6.15 2.02
N LEU A 276 29.04 -6.56 0.77
CA LEU A 276 29.88 -7.72 0.45
C LEU A 276 31.27 -7.26 0.02
N LYS A 277 32.29 -7.98 0.48
CA LYS A 277 33.66 -7.89 -0.05
C LYS A 277 34.03 -9.22 -0.69
N LEU A 278 34.04 -9.23 -2.02
CA LEU A 278 34.36 -10.39 -2.86
C LEU A 278 35.82 -10.32 -3.33
N ASN A 279 36.64 -11.30 -2.91
CA ASN A 279 38.08 -11.46 -3.17
C ASN A 279 38.98 -10.30 -2.70
N GLU A 280 38.64 -9.05 -3.02
CA GLU A 280 39.12 -7.78 -2.44
C GLU A 280 38.20 -6.59 -2.83
N LYS A 281 37.19 -6.82 -3.67
CA LYS A 281 36.31 -5.80 -4.22
C LYS A 281 35.02 -5.70 -3.43
N ILE A 282 34.65 -4.46 -3.08
CA ILE A 282 33.39 -4.16 -2.42
C ILE A 282 32.26 -4.19 -3.46
N LEU A 283 31.18 -4.91 -3.13
CA LEU A 283 29.91 -4.91 -3.84
C LEU A 283 28.87 -4.26 -2.92
N GLN A 284 28.23 -3.20 -3.41
CA GLN A 284 27.16 -2.51 -2.70
C GLN A 284 25.83 -3.17 -3.04
N THR A 285 24.96 -3.32 -2.04
CA THR A 285 23.55 -3.67 -2.27
C THR A 285 22.87 -2.55 -3.06
N THR A 286 21.98 -2.89 -3.99
CA THR A 286 21.22 -1.92 -4.79
C THR A 286 19.74 -1.92 -4.51
N HIS A 287 19.18 -3.11 -4.31
CA HIS A 287 17.77 -3.33 -4.05
C HIS A 287 17.62 -4.70 -3.41
N GLY A 288 16.46 -4.93 -2.84
CA GLY A 288 16.10 -6.20 -2.23
C GLY A 288 14.62 -6.26 -1.95
N CYS A 289 14.19 -7.37 -1.38
CA CYS A 289 12.86 -7.56 -0.83
C CYS A 289 12.97 -8.32 0.49
N ALA A 290 11.93 -8.26 1.29
CA ALA A 290 11.87 -8.99 2.54
C ALA A 290 10.49 -9.61 2.71
N VAL A 291 10.47 -10.76 3.37
CA VAL A 291 9.25 -11.43 3.83
C VAL A 291 9.41 -11.73 5.32
N SER A 292 8.30 -11.74 6.05
CA SER A 292 8.32 -11.98 7.49
C SER A 292 7.40 -13.13 7.90
N PHE A 293 7.85 -13.87 8.91
CA PHE A 293 7.09 -14.94 9.53
C PHE A 293 6.97 -14.68 11.03
N ASN A 294 5.74 -14.62 11.50
CA ASN A 294 5.37 -14.43 12.89
C ASN A 294 4.64 -15.68 13.43
N PRO A 295 5.26 -16.50 14.28
CA PRO A 295 4.66 -17.71 14.83
C PRO A 295 3.55 -17.45 15.86
N CYS A 296 3.34 -16.18 16.26
CA CYS A 296 2.35 -15.80 17.25
C CYS A 296 0.99 -15.47 16.62
N LEU A 297 0.90 -15.36 15.30
CA LEU A 297 -0.31 -15.07 14.56
C LEU A 297 -0.98 -16.37 14.06
N PRO A 298 -2.32 -16.43 13.97
CA PRO A 298 -3.01 -17.62 13.47
C PRO A 298 -2.68 -17.89 12.01
N ASP A 299 -2.68 -19.17 11.63
CA ASP A 299 -2.52 -19.58 10.24
C ASP A 299 -3.62 -18.99 9.35
N GLY A 300 -3.23 -18.37 8.24
CA GLY A 300 -4.14 -17.82 7.24
C GLY A 300 -4.58 -16.38 7.47
N VAL A 301 -4.08 -15.71 8.52
CA VAL A 301 -4.49 -14.32 8.83
C VAL A 301 -3.44 -13.29 8.39
N ILE A 302 -2.13 -13.53 8.62
CA ILE A 302 -1.10 -12.46 8.44
C ILE A 302 0.28 -12.97 7.95
N ASN A 303 0.62 -14.25 8.06
CA ASN A 303 1.92 -14.73 7.57
C ASN A 303 1.91 -14.84 6.04
N GLU A 304 2.83 -14.10 5.40
CA GLU A 304 3.12 -14.21 3.97
C GLU A 304 3.41 -15.67 3.62
N LEU A 305 2.76 -16.18 2.58
CA LEU A 305 2.88 -17.57 2.15
C LEU A 305 4.33 -17.89 1.72
N GLU A 306 4.98 -16.88 1.16
CA GLU A 306 6.36 -16.83 0.72
C GLU A 306 7.32 -17.03 1.88
N ALA A 307 7.02 -16.42 3.03
CA ALA A 307 7.82 -16.60 4.25
C ALA A 307 7.76 -18.06 4.72
N LYS A 308 6.60 -18.72 4.62
CA LYS A 308 6.47 -20.16 4.92
C LYS A 308 7.28 -21.00 3.94
N TRP A 309 7.19 -20.73 2.64
CA TRP A 309 7.99 -21.44 1.63
C TRP A 309 9.50 -21.24 1.83
N ALA A 310 9.93 -20.04 2.20
CA ALA A 310 11.32 -19.75 2.50
C ALA A 310 11.81 -20.53 3.74
N ILE A 311 10.99 -20.57 4.80
CA ILE A 311 11.25 -21.37 6.01
C ILE A 311 11.40 -22.85 5.64
N ASP A 312 10.47 -23.40 4.88
CA ASP A 312 10.48 -24.81 4.47
C ASP A 312 11.69 -25.12 3.59
N HIS A 313 11.98 -24.26 2.61
CA HIS A 313 13.11 -24.44 1.70
C HIS A 313 14.46 -24.42 2.44
N TYR A 314 14.63 -23.49 3.37
CA TYR A 314 15.88 -23.35 4.13
C TYR A 314 15.94 -24.21 5.41
N GLY A 315 14.86 -24.90 5.77
CA GLY A 315 14.77 -25.72 6.98
C GLY A 315 14.88 -24.88 8.26
N LEU A 316 14.29 -23.68 8.26
CA LEU A 316 14.25 -22.81 9.43
C LEU A 316 13.21 -23.33 10.44
N ASP A 317 13.47 -23.12 11.73
CA ASP A 317 12.57 -23.57 12.79
C ASP A 317 11.37 -22.62 12.92
N SER A 318 10.18 -23.10 12.56
CA SER A 318 8.93 -22.35 12.56
C SER A 318 8.37 -22.04 13.96
N THR A 319 9.04 -22.47 15.03
CA THR A 319 8.71 -22.03 16.40
C THR A 319 9.24 -20.62 16.72
N TYR A 320 10.15 -20.11 15.87
CA TYR A 320 10.69 -18.76 15.92
C TYR A 320 10.04 -17.83 14.89
N GLY A 321 10.14 -16.53 15.14
CA GLY A 321 9.90 -15.52 14.12
C GLY A 321 11.11 -15.38 13.20
N TRP A 322 10.85 -15.03 11.95
CA TRP A 322 11.88 -14.85 10.93
C TRP A 322 11.62 -13.59 10.12
N VAL A 323 12.68 -12.82 9.89
CA VAL A 323 12.71 -11.80 8.84
C VAL A 323 13.71 -12.27 7.80
N ILE A 324 13.24 -12.49 6.58
CA ILE A 324 14.03 -13.07 5.50
C ILE A 324 14.20 -11.99 4.43
N CYS A 325 15.40 -11.41 4.37
CA CYS A 325 15.75 -10.37 3.41
C CYS A 325 16.53 -10.98 2.25
N ARG A 326 16.15 -10.66 1.02
CA ARG A 326 16.88 -11.01 -0.20
C ARG A 326 17.49 -9.74 -0.79
N ASP A 327 18.81 -9.64 -0.73
CA ASP A 327 19.53 -8.47 -1.23
C ASP A 327 20.38 -8.79 -2.46
N VAL A 328 20.45 -7.80 -3.36
CA VAL A 328 21.08 -7.92 -4.67
C VAL A 328 22.34 -7.07 -4.74
N PHE A 329 23.43 -7.72 -5.17
CA PHE A 329 24.78 -7.17 -5.26
C PHE A 329 25.30 -7.28 -6.70
N PRO A 330 25.19 -6.23 -7.52
CA PRO A 330 25.64 -6.25 -8.91
C PRO A 330 27.14 -6.57 -9.04
N TRP A 331 27.51 -7.29 -10.09
CA TRP A 331 28.91 -7.42 -10.46
C TRP A 331 29.48 -6.06 -10.81
N GLY A 332 30.54 -5.63 -10.13
CA GLY A 332 31.27 -4.43 -10.54
C GLY A 332 32.12 -4.63 -11.81
N THR A 333 32.01 -5.78 -12.49
CA THR A 333 32.77 -6.14 -13.70
C THR A 333 31.85 -6.74 -14.74
N LYS A 334 32.21 -6.61 -16.03
CA LYS A 334 31.46 -7.22 -17.15
C LYS A 334 31.56 -8.76 -17.17
N HIS A 335 32.57 -9.32 -16.51
CA HIS A 335 32.78 -10.76 -16.43
C HIS A 335 32.32 -11.29 -15.07
N HIS A 336 31.80 -12.51 -15.11
CA HIS A 336 31.43 -13.31 -13.94
C HIS A 336 32.70 -13.63 -13.13
N PRO A 337 32.84 -13.11 -11.91
CA PRO A 337 34.02 -13.35 -11.08
C PRO A 337 33.93 -14.73 -10.39
N GLU A 338 35.07 -15.41 -10.26
CA GLU A 338 35.17 -16.57 -9.38
C GLU A 338 35.02 -16.14 -7.92
N ILE A 339 34.25 -16.92 -7.15
CA ILE A 339 33.94 -16.63 -5.76
C ILE A 339 34.85 -17.47 -4.88
N ASN A 340 36.03 -16.92 -4.55
CA ASN A 340 37.05 -17.63 -3.75
C ASN A 340 37.03 -17.21 -2.29
N LYS A 341 36.76 -15.93 -2.01
CA LYS A 341 36.61 -15.37 -0.66
C LYS A 341 35.47 -14.38 -0.64
N LEU A 342 34.58 -14.51 0.32
CA LEU A 342 33.47 -13.59 0.48
C LEU A 342 33.34 -13.19 1.95
N PHE A 343 33.37 -11.89 2.20
CA PHE A 343 33.10 -11.32 3.53
C PHE A 343 31.82 -10.50 3.46
N LEU A 344 31.04 -10.57 4.52
CA LEU A 344 29.84 -9.77 4.74
C LEU A 344 30.11 -8.77 5.84
N THR A 345 29.81 -7.50 5.60
CA THR A 345 29.73 -6.49 6.66
C THR A 345 28.28 -6.15 6.90
N MET A 346 27.84 -6.28 8.15
CA MET A 346 26.51 -5.91 8.62
C MET A 346 26.58 -4.53 9.28
N GLU A 347 25.73 -3.60 8.86
CA GLU A 347 25.69 -2.23 9.38
C GLU A 347 24.24 -1.82 9.63
N GLN A 348 23.91 -1.43 10.86
CA GLN A 348 22.56 -0.96 11.20
C GLN A 348 22.32 0.39 10.52
N GLN A 349 21.16 0.56 9.90
CA GLN A 349 20.70 1.87 9.45
C GLN A 349 20.12 2.65 10.64
N PRO A 350 20.39 3.95 10.76
CA PRO A 350 19.85 4.75 11.85
C PRO A 350 18.32 4.64 11.91
N GLY A 351 17.77 4.33 13.08
CA GLY A 351 16.33 4.36 13.31
C GLY A 351 15.92 5.62 14.07
N GLN A 352 14.65 6.00 13.94
CA GLN A 352 14.14 7.23 14.55
C GLN A 352 13.62 6.96 15.97
N VAL A 353 14.07 7.77 16.92
CA VAL A 353 13.62 7.72 18.32
C VAL A 353 13.03 9.07 18.71
N PRO A 354 11.79 9.12 19.23
CA PRO A 354 11.21 10.37 19.69
C PRO A 354 11.89 10.86 20.96
N GLY A 355 12.10 12.18 21.02
CA GLY A 355 12.74 12.90 22.12
C GLY A 355 11.79 13.80 22.90
N SER A 356 12.34 14.78 23.58
CA SER A 356 11.56 15.71 24.41
C SER A 356 10.77 16.71 23.56
N HIS A 357 9.61 17.13 24.09
CA HIS A 357 8.81 18.22 23.55
C HIS A 357 9.23 19.56 24.14
N PHE A 358 9.05 20.63 23.37
CA PHE A 358 9.34 21.99 23.81
C PHE A 358 8.53 23.03 23.05
N LYS A 359 8.39 24.21 23.64
CA LYS A 359 7.80 25.40 23.02
C LYS A 359 8.80 26.54 23.07
N VAL A 360 8.81 27.34 22.02
CA VAL A 360 9.67 28.53 21.87
C VAL A 360 8.85 29.63 21.23
N HIS A 361 9.17 30.87 21.59
CA HIS A 361 8.37 32.05 21.24
C HIS A 361 9.18 33.06 20.44
N ALA A 362 10.47 33.21 20.76
CA ALA A 362 11.30 34.28 20.22
C ALA A 362 12.75 33.83 19.96
N PRO A 363 13.46 34.55 19.07
CA PRO A 363 14.91 34.43 18.95
C PRO A 363 15.61 34.55 20.32
N GLY A 364 16.54 33.65 20.59
CA GLY A 364 17.27 33.54 21.85
C GLY A 364 16.66 32.58 22.86
N ASP A 365 15.43 32.09 22.65
CA ASP A 365 14.88 31.01 23.46
C ASP A 365 15.74 29.74 23.31
N SER A 366 15.89 29.02 24.42
CA SER A 366 16.76 27.85 24.47
C SER A 366 16.10 26.66 25.14
N PHE A 367 16.36 25.47 24.61
CA PHE A 367 15.87 24.21 25.14
C PHE A 367 17.01 23.21 25.30
N MET A 368 17.10 22.56 26.46
CA MET A 368 18.12 21.56 26.73
C MET A 368 17.51 20.16 26.65
N PHE A 369 18.17 19.27 25.93
CA PHE A 369 17.80 17.87 25.84
C PHE A 369 19.05 16.98 25.84
N SER A 370 18.89 15.69 26.15
CA SER A 370 20.01 14.75 26.14
C SER A 370 19.80 13.66 25.10
N HIS A 371 20.86 13.33 24.37
CA HIS A 371 20.83 12.26 23.39
C HIS A 371 20.60 10.90 24.08
N PRO A 372 19.64 10.07 23.63
CA PRO A 372 19.20 8.89 24.38
C PRO A 372 20.27 7.81 24.53
N VAL A 373 21.20 7.69 23.57
CA VAL A 373 22.29 6.70 23.61
C VAL A 373 23.59 7.26 24.19
N SER A 374 24.14 8.33 23.61
CA SER A 374 25.41 8.90 24.08
C SER A 374 25.32 9.65 25.42
N GLY A 375 24.12 10.05 25.86
CA GLY A 375 23.91 10.83 27.09
C GLY A 375 24.43 12.27 27.02
N ILE A 376 24.91 12.72 25.85
CA ILE A 376 25.41 14.08 25.67
C ILE A 376 24.22 15.06 25.72
N THR A 377 24.34 16.07 26.57
CA THR A 377 23.35 17.15 26.65
C THR A 377 23.65 18.20 25.59
N HIS A 378 22.64 18.50 24.77
CA HIS A 378 22.66 19.55 23.76
C HIS A 378 21.73 20.68 24.18
N THR A 379 22.12 21.89 23.85
CA THR A 379 21.30 23.10 23.96
C THR A 379 20.91 23.56 22.56
N LEU A 380 19.62 23.50 22.26
CA LEU A 380 19.02 24.17 21.11
C LEU A 380 18.84 25.64 21.46
N THR A 381 19.31 26.54 20.60
CA THR A 381 19.07 27.99 20.72
C THR A 381 18.43 28.51 19.44
N VAL A 382 17.24 29.08 19.57
CA VAL A 382 16.49 29.66 18.45
C VAL A 382 17.20 30.90 17.95
N GLN A 383 17.44 30.96 16.65
CA GLN A 383 18.05 32.12 15.98
C GLN A 383 16.98 32.99 15.31
N GLU A 384 15.99 32.36 14.70
CA GLU A 384 14.85 33.02 14.05
C GLU A 384 13.62 32.12 14.16
N ILE A 385 12.46 32.72 14.38
CA ILE A 385 11.17 32.03 14.33
C ILE A 385 10.14 32.98 13.75
N GLU A 386 9.50 32.59 12.66
CA GLU A 386 8.57 33.44 11.94
C GLU A 386 7.46 32.65 11.26
N GLN A 387 6.30 33.30 11.14
CA GLN A 387 5.19 32.77 10.37
C GLN A 387 5.43 33.03 8.88
N GLN A 388 5.36 31.97 8.09
CA GLN A 388 5.52 31.99 6.65
C GLN A 388 4.28 31.40 5.95
N THR A 389 4.22 31.62 4.63
CA THR A 389 3.16 31.10 3.78
C THR A 389 3.75 30.51 2.52
N VAL A 390 3.41 29.26 2.22
CA VAL A 390 3.77 28.61 0.95
C VAL A 390 2.99 29.27 -0.18
N PRO A 391 3.64 29.71 -1.28
CA PRO A 391 2.92 30.22 -2.43
C PRO A 391 1.95 29.16 -2.99
N GLN A 392 0.70 29.53 -3.23
CA GLN A 392 -0.34 28.60 -3.70
C GLN A 392 0.04 27.89 -5.02
N ASN A 393 0.81 28.57 -5.88
CA ASN A 393 1.31 28.04 -7.15
C ASN A 393 2.43 27.00 -7.00
N SER A 394 2.88 26.72 -5.76
CA SER A 394 3.87 25.69 -5.47
C SER A 394 3.26 24.27 -5.46
N PHE A 395 1.93 24.15 -5.42
CA PHE A 395 1.24 22.87 -5.44
C PHE A 395 0.78 22.53 -6.87
N GLY A 396 1.02 21.29 -7.31
CA GLY A 396 0.86 20.87 -8.71
C GLY A 396 -0.57 20.57 -9.18
N SER A 397 -1.60 20.95 -8.41
CA SER A 397 -2.99 20.61 -8.72
C SER A 397 -3.97 21.71 -8.27
N ASP A 398 -4.81 22.17 -9.20
CA ASP A 398 -5.92 23.09 -8.92
C ASP A 398 -7.17 22.38 -8.36
N ARG A 399 -7.13 21.03 -8.27
CA ARG A 399 -8.22 20.21 -7.75
C ARG A 399 -8.35 20.30 -6.23
N TRP A 400 -7.32 20.78 -5.54
CA TRP A 400 -7.24 20.77 -4.08
C TRP A 400 -6.85 22.15 -3.57
N ILE A 401 -7.49 22.58 -2.48
CA ILE A 401 -7.04 23.70 -1.66
C ILE A 401 -6.11 23.11 -0.61
N TYR A 402 -4.84 23.48 -0.67
CA TYR A 402 -3.82 23.05 0.30
C TYR A 402 -3.71 24.08 1.44
N PRO A 403 -3.43 23.63 2.67
CA PRO A 403 -2.99 24.53 3.72
C PRO A 403 -1.63 25.13 3.35
N THR A 404 -1.42 26.40 3.71
CA THR A 404 -0.24 27.16 3.27
C THR A 404 0.49 27.86 4.41
N HIS A 405 -0.13 28.05 5.57
CA HIS A 405 0.50 28.75 6.69
C HIS A 405 1.32 27.78 7.53
N TYR A 406 2.53 28.19 7.92
CA TYR A 406 3.39 27.44 8.82
C TYR A 406 4.33 28.38 9.58
N ILE A 407 4.97 27.88 10.63
CA ILE A 407 6.07 28.54 11.33
C ILE A 407 7.39 27.94 10.84
N ALA A 408 8.31 28.81 10.41
CA ALA A 408 9.69 28.46 10.13
C ALA A 408 10.55 28.82 11.33
N MET A 409 11.40 27.90 11.78
CA MET A 409 12.37 28.12 12.85
C MET A 409 13.77 27.80 12.35
N SER A 410 14.72 28.71 12.60
CA SER A 410 16.15 28.42 12.51
C SER A 410 16.78 28.36 13.89
N TYR A 411 17.71 27.44 14.09
CA TYR A 411 18.31 27.17 15.39
C TYR A 411 19.75 26.65 15.28
N THR A 412 20.49 26.75 16.37
CA THR A 412 21.82 26.14 16.54
C THR A 412 21.80 25.11 17.66
N LEU A 413 22.69 24.12 17.58
CA LEU A 413 22.86 23.08 18.60
C LEU A 413 24.26 23.17 19.21
N THR A 414 24.35 23.23 20.54
CA THR A 414 25.63 23.25 21.26
C THR A 414 25.69 22.16 22.33
N PRO A 415 26.66 21.23 22.28
CA PRO A 415 27.62 21.02 21.19
C PRO A 415 26.91 20.57 19.90
N GLU A 416 27.54 20.78 18.75
CA GLU A 416 27.00 20.30 17.47
C GLU A 416 27.02 18.75 17.45
N PRO A 417 25.89 18.08 17.14
CA PRO A 417 25.83 16.62 17.19
C PRO A 417 26.60 15.97 16.03
N MET A 418 27.19 14.80 16.29
CA MET A 418 27.80 13.97 15.24
C MET A 418 26.77 13.18 14.44
N GLU A 419 25.66 12.79 15.09
CA GLU A 419 24.51 12.12 14.50
C GLU A 419 23.44 13.15 14.11
N ASN A 420 22.58 12.81 13.14
CA ASN A 420 21.52 13.71 12.70
C ASN A 420 20.41 13.79 13.75
N ILE A 421 20.18 15.00 14.26
CA ILE A 421 19.05 15.34 15.13
C ILE A 421 18.10 16.22 14.31
N SER A 422 16.83 15.85 14.30
CA SER A 422 15.78 16.57 13.58
C SER A 422 14.78 17.17 14.58
N VAL A 423 14.12 18.25 14.16
CA VAL A 423 13.04 18.89 14.92
C VAL A 423 11.80 18.88 14.05
N PHE A 424 10.69 18.42 14.62
CA PHE A 424 9.40 18.34 13.95
C PHE A 424 8.32 18.98 14.80
N ASP A 425 7.23 19.40 14.15
CA ASP A 425 5.98 19.69 14.83
C ASP A 425 5.41 18.41 15.47
N CYS A 426 4.71 18.58 16.60
CA CYS A 426 3.88 17.56 17.21
C CYS A 426 2.52 17.42 16.50
N ASP A 427 2.02 18.49 15.87
CA ASP A 427 0.74 18.50 15.15
C ASP A 427 0.87 17.92 13.73
N GLU A 428 -0.24 17.45 13.19
CA GLU A 428 -0.37 17.03 11.80
C GLU A 428 -0.81 18.20 10.92
N SER A 429 -0.41 18.19 9.65
CA SER A 429 -0.89 19.19 8.70
C SER A 429 -2.38 19.02 8.43
N ASP A 430 -3.08 20.14 8.25
CA ASP A 430 -4.48 20.11 7.83
C ASP A 430 -4.62 19.32 6.52
N ARG A 431 -5.66 18.50 6.43
CA ARG A 431 -5.90 17.71 5.21
C ARG A 431 -6.32 18.64 4.07
N PRO A 432 -5.70 18.54 2.87
CA PRO A 432 -6.13 19.32 1.71
C PRO A 432 -7.61 19.12 1.42
N ILE A 433 -8.30 20.19 1.04
CA ILE A 433 -9.74 20.18 0.76
C ILE A 433 -9.93 20.04 -0.75
N GLU A 434 -10.71 19.07 -1.20
CA GLU A 434 -11.02 18.95 -2.61
C GLU A 434 -11.91 20.11 -3.06
N VAL A 435 -11.52 20.81 -4.13
CA VAL A 435 -12.37 21.79 -4.79
C VAL A 435 -13.39 21.01 -5.62
N THR A 436 -14.54 20.71 -5.01
CA THR A 436 -15.71 20.28 -5.77
C THR A 436 -16.26 21.49 -6.54
N PRO A 437 -16.45 21.41 -7.87
CA PRO A 437 -17.17 22.44 -8.59
C PRO A 437 -18.55 22.64 -7.95
N ASP A 438 -18.98 23.90 -7.83
CA ASP A 438 -20.35 24.24 -7.47
C ASP A 438 -21.28 23.69 -8.57
N ASP A 439 -21.79 22.48 -8.36
CA ASP A 439 -23.09 22.09 -8.89
C ASP A 439 -23.77 21.12 -7.92
N HIS A 440 -25.06 21.34 -7.76
CA HIS A 440 -25.93 20.65 -6.82
C HIS A 440 -25.81 19.12 -6.94
N SER A 441 -25.30 18.42 -5.93
CA SER A 441 -25.73 17.04 -5.63
C SER A 441 -25.23 16.54 -4.27
N PHE A 442 -26.13 15.82 -3.62
CA PHE A 442 -25.98 15.20 -2.32
C PHE A 442 -24.96 14.07 -2.37
N ARG A 443 -24.00 14.05 -1.44
CA ARG A 443 -23.24 12.83 -1.09
C ARG A 443 -23.51 12.45 0.37
N PRO A 444 -23.83 11.17 0.67
CA PRO A 444 -23.79 10.68 2.04
C PRO A 444 -22.33 10.72 2.53
N VAL A 445 -22.14 11.16 3.77
CA VAL A 445 -20.86 11.10 4.47
C VAL A 445 -20.52 9.63 4.71
N GLY A 446 -19.76 9.03 3.80
CA GLY A 446 -19.09 7.75 3.97
C GLY A 446 -17.74 7.98 4.65
N SER A 447 -17.52 7.30 5.77
CA SER A 447 -16.26 7.34 6.52
C SER A 447 -15.07 7.01 5.64
N SER A 448 -14.03 7.83 5.77
CA SER A 448 -12.62 7.59 5.43
C SER A 448 -12.31 6.15 5.00
N SER A 449 -12.16 5.92 3.70
CA SER A 449 -11.41 4.77 3.19
C SER A 449 -9.94 5.14 3.22
N CYS A 450 -9.24 4.55 4.19
CA CYS A 450 -7.80 4.58 4.32
C CYS A 450 -7.18 3.90 3.08
N PHE A 451 -6.63 4.69 2.15
CA PHE A 451 -5.66 4.17 1.19
C PHE A 451 -4.33 3.99 1.94
N VAL A 452 -4.19 2.87 2.65
CA VAL A 452 -2.87 2.37 3.04
C VAL A 452 -2.24 1.73 1.81
N VAL A 453 -1.54 2.53 1.01
CA VAL A 453 -0.36 2.00 0.36
C VAL A 453 0.57 1.64 1.51
N GLY A 454 0.93 0.37 1.65
CA GLY A 454 1.95 -0.07 2.59
C GLY A 454 3.18 0.82 2.42
N VAL A 455 3.39 1.73 3.38
CA VAL A 455 4.58 2.57 3.45
C VAL A 455 5.71 1.65 3.90
N ILE A 456 6.37 1.03 2.93
CA ILE A 456 7.74 0.56 3.11
C ILE A 456 8.58 1.80 3.39
N GLY A 457 8.89 2.02 4.67
CA GLY A 457 9.81 3.05 5.16
C GLY A 457 9.27 4.47 4.94
N GLY A 458 8.85 5.12 6.03
CA GLY A 458 8.55 6.55 6.05
C GLY A 458 9.76 7.39 5.66
N ALA A 459 9.99 7.52 4.36
CA ALA A 459 10.82 8.54 3.75
C ALA A 459 9.88 9.49 3.01
N ASP A 460 9.22 10.36 3.79
CA ASP A 460 8.85 11.72 3.36
C ASP A 460 8.24 12.48 4.55
N GLY A 461 9.13 13.03 5.37
CA GLY A 461 8.88 14.21 6.19
C GLY A 461 9.80 15.33 5.71
N PRO A 462 9.43 16.62 5.83
CA PRO A 462 10.24 17.72 5.31
C PRO A 462 11.69 17.63 5.78
N THR A 463 12.61 17.68 4.83
CA THR A 463 14.06 17.58 5.05
C THR A 463 14.53 18.74 5.93
N ALA A 464 15.26 18.45 7.02
CA ALA A 464 16.03 19.48 7.72
C ALA A 464 17.04 20.10 6.73
N VAL A 465 16.78 21.33 6.30
CA VAL A 465 17.67 22.03 5.36
C VAL A 465 18.80 22.66 6.15
N ILE A 466 19.98 22.06 6.04
CA ILE A 466 21.22 22.61 6.61
C ILE A 466 21.69 23.76 5.71
N TYR A 467 21.72 24.98 6.26
CA TYR A 467 22.37 26.11 5.61
C TYR A 467 23.76 26.33 6.24
N GLY A 468 24.81 26.21 5.43
CA GLY A 468 26.15 26.68 5.79
C GLY A 468 27.27 25.65 5.57
N THR A 469 28.29 26.08 4.82
CA THR A 469 29.59 25.42 4.76
C THR A 469 30.58 26.28 5.56
N ASN A 470 31.16 25.70 6.62
CA ASN A 470 32.28 26.23 7.42
C ASN A 470 32.04 27.44 8.35
N SER A 471 31.24 27.26 9.40
CA SER A 471 31.35 28.01 10.67
C SER A 471 31.24 27.06 11.87
N GLN A 472 31.85 27.42 13.01
CA GLN A 472 31.82 26.62 14.25
C GLN A 472 30.41 26.42 14.84
N GLU A 473 29.40 27.11 14.32
CA GLU A 473 27.99 26.91 14.62
C GLU A 473 27.26 26.69 13.30
N LYS A 474 26.69 25.49 13.14
CA LYS A 474 25.93 25.08 11.96
C LYS A 474 24.49 25.53 12.19
N LEU A 475 23.91 26.22 11.20
CA LEU A 475 22.52 26.66 11.28
C LEU A 475 21.60 25.56 10.76
N HIS A 476 20.63 25.19 11.57
CA HIS A 476 19.60 24.20 11.28
C HIS A 476 18.26 24.90 11.08
N ALA A 477 17.34 24.24 10.36
CA ALA A 477 16.00 24.75 10.12
C ALA A 477 14.94 23.66 10.33
N ALA A 478 13.77 24.06 10.82
CA ALA A 478 12.58 23.24 10.95
C ALA A 478 11.34 24.04 10.54
N CYS A 479 10.35 23.36 9.97
CA CYS A 479 9.07 23.93 9.62
C CYS A 479 7.97 23.20 10.38
N SER A 480 6.97 23.95 10.85
CA SER A 480 5.78 23.40 11.50
C SER A 480 4.90 22.66 10.48
N ALA A 481 3.85 22.01 10.97
CA ALA A 481 2.76 21.53 10.13
C ALA A 481 2.10 22.69 9.35
N LEU A 482 1.49 22.35 8.20
CA LEU A 482 0.77 23.31 7.37
C LEU A 482 -0.68 23.44 7.83
N HIS A 483 -1.13 24.69 7.98
CA HIS A 483 -2.52 25.02 8.35
C HIS A 483 -3.21 25.95 7.35
N PHE A 484 -4.54 25.86 7.27
CA PHE A 484 -5.35 26.77 6.46
C PHE A 484 -5.35 28.19 7.01
N GLU A 485 -5.37 28.32 8.33
CA GLU A 485 -5.30 29.61 9.02
C GLU A 485 -3.89 29.86 9.59
N PRO A 486 -3.50 31.14 9.76
CA PRO A 486 -2.36 31.52 10.59
C PRO A 486 -2.30 30.76 11.92
N VAL A 487 -1.13 30.20 12.23
CA VAL A 487 -0.88 29.53 13.52
C VAL A 487 -0.97 30.58 14.63
N GLY A 488 -2.00 30.47 15.49
CA GLY A 488 -2.31 31.47 16.51
C GLY A 488 -1.62 31.24 17.86
N ASP A 489 -1.30 29.99 18.18
CA ASP A 489 -0.64 29.57 19.41
C ASP A 489 0.81 29.13 19.14
N ASP A 490 1.62 29.00 20.18
CA ASP A 490 2.99 28.51 20.04
C ASP A 490 3.02 27.03 19.65
N VAL A 491 3.75 26.75 18.56
CA VAL A 491 4.00 25.39 18.06
C VAL A 491 4.70 24.56 19.12
N GLU A 492 4.18 23.35 19.33
CA GLU A 492 4.84 22.33 20.15
C GLU A 492 5.77 21.52 19.26
N TRP A 493 7.07 21.64 19.51
CA TRP A 493 8.10 20.97 18.75
C TRP A 493 8.56 19.70 19.48
N ARG A 494 8.94 18.67 18.72
CA ARG A 494 9.61 17.47 19.22
C ARG A 494 10.99 17.29 18.61
N ILE A 495 11.92 16.86 19.45
CA ILE A 495 13.22 16.36 18.99
C ILE A 495 13.06 14.92 18.48
N VAL A 496 13.71 14.60 17.37
CA VAL A 496 13.81 13.22 16.86
C VAL A 496 15.27 12.89 16.60
N PHE A 497 15.72 11.78 17.18
CA PHE A 497 17.09 11.30 17.06
C PHE A 497 17.17 10.22 15.99
N ASN A 498 18.18 10.27 15.12
CA ASN A 498 18.51 9.17 14.21
C ASN A 498 19.67 8.39 14.82
N VAL A 499 19.34 7.25 15.43
CA VAL A 499 20.25 6.53 16.33
C VAL A 499 20.73 5.23 15.70
N THR A 500 22.02 4.97 15.84
CA THR A 500 22.63 3.65 15.62
C THR A 500 23.05 3.07 16.98
N GLN A 501 22.59 1.87 17.31
CA GLN A 501 22.85 1.20 18.58
C GLN A 501 24.02 0.22 18.52
N PHE A 502 24.27 -0.35 17.34
CA PHE A 502 25.20 -1.47 17.18
C PHE A 502 26.33 -1.10 16.24
N ASP A 503 27.55 -1.45 16.65
CA ASP A 503 28.71 -1.34 15.78
C ASP A 503 28.58 -2.30 14.59
N LYS A 504 29.10 -1.88 13.44
CA LYS A 504 29.19 -2.76 12.28
C LYS A 504 30.19 -3.89 12.51
N GLU A 505 29.86 -5.07 12.03
CA GLU A 505 30.72 -6.25 12.13
C GLU A 505 30.93 -6.92 10.78
N THR A 506 32.07 -7.60 10.62
CA THR A 506 32.45 -8.28 9.38
C THR A 506 32.67 -9.76 9.60
N PHE A 507 31.98 -10.59 8.81
CA PHE A 507 31.97 -12.04 8.89
C PHE A 507 32.51 -12.68 7.61
N PRO A 508 33.41 -13.68 7.69
CA PRO A 508 33.77 -14.49 6.54
C PRO A 508 32.64 -15.49 6.23
N ILE A 509 32.11 -15.45 5.01
CA ILE A 509 31.02 -16.32 4.57
C ILE A 509 31.41 -17.30 3.46
N ILE A 510 32.52 -17.07 2.74
CA ILE A 510 33.23 -18.05 1.88
C ILE A 510 34.74 -17.93 2.12
#